data_AF-A0A842VPS0-F1
#
_entry.id   AF-A0A842VPS0-F1
#
_cell.length_a   1.000
_cell.length_b   1.000
_cell.length_c   1.000
_cell.angle_alpha   90.00
_cell.angle_beta   90.00
_cell.angle_gamma   90.00
#
_symmetry.space_group_name_H-M   'P 1'
#
loop_
_entity.id
_entity.type
_entity.pdbx_description
1 polymer ?
#
loop_
_entity_poly.entity_id
_entity_poly.type
_entity_poly.pdbx_seq_one_letter_code
_entity_poly.pdbx_strand_id
1 'polypeptide(L)'
;MSIDWAKAEEKPDSKQKIEGRFLLDLRSKVNDLEKQLTETKKNLTETQEKLSATTEELNSTKANLESSSTELTQAKSELNSLQSDLETTKGQIQEKEAKVADLTSQLDTLETAKEDLSSQVDSLNAEKTDLSNQLDEATKNLEQANSELESTKNELTSIKDSSGDLDSQVQNLNSKVSNLEAELSEAKSSIAAKDQTLQSKEEEINSLRAEIENVKQEASLSDEEKANYESKLADLNQQIEDLNNALSEKDAKIEELEADVQEKQAILDNKLAEVEEIEAELDDLKPPEIGAGGFESEERVTCPMCGAVGHDIKVVEDKSKVLSYVGHIPMYAKKHVCKKCGYEF
;
A
#
# COMPACT_ATOMS: atom_id res chain seq x y z
N MET A 1 -27.58 83.81 -201.67
CA MET A 1 -28.70 82.83 -201.71
C MET A 1 -28.27 81.63 -200.88
N SER A 2 -29.02 81.30 -199.83
CA SER A 2 -28.79 80.10 -199.02
C SER A 2 -29.09 78.86 -199.86
N ILE A 3 -28.34 77.77 -199.63
CA ILE A 3 -28.65 76.45 -200.19
C ILE A 3 -30.09 76.12 -199.79
N ASP A 4 -30.95 75.91 -200.79
CA ASP A 4 -32.36 75.58 -200.59
C ASP A 4 -32.43 74.08 -200.27
N TRP A 5 -32.18 73.77 -199.00
CA TRP A 5 -32.10 72.40 -198.49
C TRP A 5 -33.36 71.59 -198.78
N ALA A 6 -34.54 72.24 -198.84
CA ALA A 6 -35.80 71.60 -199.22
C ALA A 6 -35.78 71.09 -200.68
N LYS A 7 -35.21 71.86 -201.61
CA LYS A 7 -35.01 71.42 -203.01
C LYS A 7 -33.88 70.39 -203.16
N ALA A 8 -32.85 70.47 -202.32
CA ALA A 8 -31.74 69.51 -202.31
C ALA A 8 -32.18 68.14 -201.77
N GLU A 9 -33.11 68.09 -200.82
CA GLU A 9 -33.76 66.85 -200.38
C GLU A 9 -34.75 66.30 -201.43
N GLU A 10 -35.53 67.15 -202.13
CA GLU A 10 -36.50 66.72 -203.15
C GLU A 10 -35.86 66.23 -204.48
N LYS A 11 -34.68 66.75 -204.87
CA LYS A 11 -33.91 66.32 -206.05
C LYS A 11 -32.39 66.29 -205.79
N PRO A 12 -31.88 65.25 -205.12
CA PRO A 12 -30.49 65.19 -204.64
C PRO A 12 -29.42 65.23 -205.75
N ASP A 13 -29.71 64.71 -206.95
CA ASP A 13 -28.75 64.67 -208.07
C ASP A 13 -28.79 65.90 -208.99
N SER A 14 -29.63 66.90 -208.67
CA SER A 14 -29.77 68.12 -209.48
C SER A 14 -28.65 69.13 -209.18
N LYS A 15 -28.04 69.70 -210.23
CA LYS A 15 -26.95 70.66 -210.10
C LYS A 15 -27.48 72.01 -209.57
N GLN A 16 -27.17 72.34 -208.32
CA GLN A 16 -27.45 73.65 -207.74
C GLN A 16 -26.20 74.54 -207.76
N LYS A 17 -26.34 75.81 -208.13
CA LYS A 17 -25.23 76.77 -208.16
C LYS A 17 -25.00 77.31 -206.74
N ILE A 18 -23.93 76.84 -206.09
CA ILE A 18 -23.55 77.22 -204.72
C ILE A 18 -22.28 78.07 -204.79
N GLU A 19 -22.26 79.21 -204.08
CA GLU A 19 -21.07 80.05 -203.98
C GLU A 19 -19.98 79.34 -203.15
N GLY A 20 -18.76 79.21 -203.66
CA GLY A 20 -17.66 78.47 -203.01
C GLY A 20 -17.28 78.96 -201.61
N ARG A 21 -17.66 80.19 -201.24
CA ARG A 21 -17.46 80.76 -199.89
C ARG A 21 -18.27 79.99 -198.83
N PHE A 22 -19.46 79.49 -199.16
CA PHE A 22 -20.26 78.67 -198.24
C PHE A 22 -19.69 77.26 -198.09
N LEU A 23 -19.12 76.68 -199.16
CA LEU A 23 -18.41 75.39 -199.07
C LEU A 23 -17.14 75.51 -198.21
N LEU A 24 -16.45 76.65 -198.27
CA LEU A 24 -15.31 76.96 -197.40
C LEU A 24 -15.72 77.18 -195.94
N ASP A 25 -16.84 77.84 -195.69
CA ASP A 25 -17.38 78.03 -194.33
C ASP A 25 -17.85 76.70 -193.72
N LEU A 26 -18.55 75.86 -194.49
CA LEU A 26 -18.88 74.49 -194.09
C LEU A 26 -17.62 73.68 -193.82
N ARG A 27 -16.59 73.76 -194.67
CA ARG A 27 -15.31 73.07 -194.46
C ARG A 27 -14.59 73.57 -193.21
N SER A 28 -14.60 74.87 -192.95
CA SER A 28 -14.03 75.46 -191.74
C SER A 28 -14.77 74.95 -190.51
N LYS A 29 -16.10 74.89 -190.57
CA LYS A 29 -16.95 74.39 -189.50
C LYS A 29 -16.78 72.89 -189.27
N VAL A 30 -16.60 72.11 -190.34
CA VAL A 30 -16.25 70.68 -190.26
C VAL A 30 -14.87 70.51 -189.64
N ASN A 31 -13.86 71.25 -190.09
CA ASN A 31 -12.52 71.21 -189.48
C ASN A 31 -12.53 71.61 -188.00
N ASP A 32 -13.32 72.62 -187.64
CA ASP A 32 -13.44 73.08 -186.26
C ASP A 32 -14.17 72.04 -185.40
N LEU A 33 -15.24 71.43 -185.94
CA LEU A 33 -15.93 70.30 -185.30
C LEU A 33 -15.04 69.06 -185.21
N GLU A 34 -14.16 68.79 -186.18
CA GLU A 34 -13.18 67.70 -186.12
C GLU A 34 -12.10 67.96 -185.06
N LYS A 35 -11.63 69.21 -184.93
CA LYS A 35 -10.74 69.63 -183.84
C LYS A 35 -11.42 69.51 -182.49
N GLN A 36 -12.64 69.99 -182.37
CA GLN A 36 -13.44 69.85 -181.15
C GLN A 36 -13.70 68.38 -180.83
N LEU A 37 -13.98 67.53 -181.82
CA LEU A 37 -14.19 66.10 -181.65
C LEU A 37 -12.91 65.38 -181.20
N THR A 38 -11.76 65.72 -181.78
CA THR A 38 -10.47 65.14 -181.40
C THR A 38 -10.06 65.58 -180.00
N GLU A 39 -10.24 66.86 -179.66
CA GLU A 39 -10.01 67.40 -178.33
C GLU A 39 -10.96 66.79 -177.30
N THR A 40 -12.25 66.64 -177.63
CA THR A 40 -13.23 65.99 -176.76
C THR A 40 -12.92 64.51 -176.58
N LYS A 41 -12.45 63.81 -177.62
CA LYS A 41 -11.99 62.42 -177.52
C LYS A 41 -10.78 62.30 -176.61
N LYS A 42 -9.80 63.20 -176.72
CA LYS A 42 -8.63 63.24 -175.85
C LYS A 42 -9.02 63.51 -174.40
N ASN A 43 -9.87 64.50 -174.16
CA ASN A 43 -10.37 64.82 -172.82
C ASN A 43 -11.22 63.67 -172.27
N LEU A 44 -11.99 62.98 -173.10
CA LEU A 44 -12.72 61.78 -172.71
C LEU A 44 -11.77 60.66 -172.30
N THR A 45 -10.71 60.38 -173.06
CA THR A 45 -9.71 59.37 -172.69
C THR A 45 -8.96 59.73 -171.42
N GLU A 46 -8.53 60.98 -171.25
CA GLU A 46 -7.86 61.44 -170.02
C GLU A 46 -8.80 61.36 -168.81
N THR A 47 -10.07 61.69 -169.00
CA THR A 47 -11.09 61.56 -167.95
C THR A 47 -11.37 60.09 -167.63
N GLN A 48 -11.38 59.21 -168.65
CA GLN A 48 -11.55 57.77 -168.48
C GLN A 48 -10.39 57.17 -167.67
N GLU A 49 -9.15 57.57 -167.97
CA GLU A 49 -7.95 57.13 -167.23
C GLU A 49 -7.96 57.63 -165.78
N LYS A 50 -8.27 58.92 -165.56
CA LYS A 50 -8.42 59.47 -164.21
C LYS A 50 -9.54 58.79 -163.43
N LEU A 51 -10.67 58.50 -164.07
CA LEU A 51 -11.78 57.76 -163.46
C LEU A 51 -11.34 56.35 -163.07
N SER A 52 -10.59 55.66 -163.93
CA SER A 52 -10.04 54.33 -163.62
C SER A 52 -9.09 54.38 -162.42
N ALA A 53 -8.12 55.31 -162.43
CA ALA A 53 -7.16 55.48 -161.34
C ALA A 53 -7.86 55.83 -160.01
N THR A 54 -8.81 56.76 -160.05
CA THR A 54 -9.61 57.15 -158.87
C THR A 54 -10.46 55.98 -158.37
N THR A 55 -10.97 55.13 -159.27
CA THR A 55 -11.73 53.92 -158.91
C THR A 55 -10.85 52.89 -158.23
N GLU A 56 -9.61 52.70 -158.70
CA GLU A 56 -8.63 51.82 -158.08
C GLU A 56 -8.22 52.31 -156.68
N GLU A 57 -7.94 53.61 -156.54
CA GLU A 57 -7.65 54.23 -155.24
C GLU A 57 -8.84 54.15 -154.27
N LEU A 58 -10.07 54.37 -154.76
CA LEU A 58 -11.28 54.22 -153.96
C LEU A 58 -11.47 52.77 -153.47
N ASN A 59 -11.21 51.79 -154.33
CA ASN A 59 -11.29 50.38 -153.96
C ASN A 59 -10.21 50.01 -152.93
N SER A 60 -8.98 50.49 -153.10
CA SER A 60 -7.90 50.26 -152.13
C SER A 60 -8.18 50.90 -150.78
N THR A 61 -8.62 52.17 -150.76
CA THR A 61 -8.97 52.87 -149.53
C THR A 61 -10.17 52.24 -148.84
N LYS A 62 -11.16 51.73 -149.60
CA LYS A 62 -12.27 50.96 -149.06
C LYS A 62 -11.80 49.67 -148.40
N ALA A 63 -10.92 48.90 -149.04
CA ALA A 63 -10.36 47.68 -148.46
C ALA A 63 -9.56 47.96 -147.17
N ASN A 64 -8.75 49.04 -147.16
CA ASN A 64 -8.01 49.45 -145.97
C ASN A 64 -8.94 49.89 -144.84
N LEU A 65 -9.99 50.65 -145.15
CA LEU A 65 -11.00 51.07 -144.18
C LEU A 65 -11.72 49.87 -143.56
N GLU A 66 -12.03 48.85 -144.37
CA GLU A 66 -12.67 47.61 -143.92
C GLU A 66 -11.73 46.78 -143.02
N SER A 67 -10.44 46.69 -143.38
CA SER A 67 -9.41 46.07 -142.52
C SER A 67 -9.27 46.80 -141.18
N SER A 68 -9.09 48.11 -141.20
CA SER A 68 -8.98 48.92 -139.98
C SER A 68 -10.27 48.89 -139.14
N SER A 69 -11.43 48.80 -139.78
CA SER A 69 -12.72 48.63 -139.07
C SER A 69 -12.77 47.29 -138.32
N THR A 70 -12.25 46.22 -138.94
CA THR A 70 -12.16 44.89 -138.34
C THR A 70 -11.18 44.88 -137.17
N GLU A 71 -9.98 45.43 -137.35
CA GLU A 71 -8.97 45.56 -136.30
C GLU A 71 -9.47 46.40 -135.11
N LEU A 72 -10.13 47.53 -135.38
CA LEU A 72 -10.73 48.37 -134.34
C LEU A 72 -11.80 47.60 -133.55
N THR A 73 -12.59 46.78 -134.22
CA THR A 73 -13.62 45.96 -133.57
C THR A 73 -12.98 44.89 -132.68
N GLN A 74 -11.92 44.23 -133.17
CA GLN A 74 -11.17 43.26 -132.38
C GLN A 74 -10.50 43.91 -131.15
N ALA A 75 -9.80 45.03 -131.34
CA ALA A 75 -9.15 45.76 -130.24
C ALA A 75 -10.15 46.23 -129.18
N LYS A 76 -11.37 46.63 -129.58
CA LYS A 76 -12.45 46.96 -128.64
C LYS A 76 -12.91 45.75 -127.84
N SER A 77 -13.05 44.58 -128.47
CA SER A 77 -13.41 43.35 -127.77
C SER A 77 -12.32 42.93 -126.78
N GLU A 78 -11.04 43.01 -127.18
CA GLU A 78 -9.90 42.73 -126.29
C GLU A 78 -9.83 43.70 -125.11
N LEU A 79 -10.06 45.00 -125.36
CA LEU A 79 -10.11 46.02 -124.31
C LEU A 79 -11.22 45.73 -123.28
N ASN A 80 -12.41 45.36 -123.76
CA ASN A 80 -13.54 45.01 -122.89
C ASN A 80 -13.22 43.75 -122.04
N SER A 81 -12.55 42.75 -122.63
CA SER A 81 -12.10 41.57 -121.91
C SER A 81 -11.10 41.92 -120.82
N LEU A 82 -10.07 42.70 -121.16
CA LEU A 82 -9.05 43.16 -120.22
C LEU A 82 -9.64 44.01 -119.09
N GLN A 83 -10.64 44.85 -119.37
CA GLN A 83 -11.35 45.60 -118.35
C GLN A 83 -12.11 44.68 -117.39
N SER A 84 -12.74 43.62 -117.89
CA SER A 84 -13.43 42.62 -117.05
C SER A 84 -12.43 41.84 -116.17
N ASP A 85 -11.29 41.45 -116.73
CA ASP A 85 -10.23 40.72 -116.01
C ASP A 85 -9.58 41.61 -114.93
N LEU A 86 -9.38 42.89 -115.23
CA LEU A 86 -8.87 43.88 -114.28
C LEU A 86 -9.81 44.03 -113.08
N GLU A 87 -11.12 44.17 -113.33
CA GLU A 87 -12.09 44.33 -112.25
C GLU A 87 -12.19 43.06 -111.40
N THR A 88 -12.13 41.89 -112.04
CA THR A 88 -12.10 40.59 -111.35
C THR A 88 -10.86 40.46 -110.45
N THR A 89 -9.69 40.79 -110.99
CA THR A 89 -8.42 40.73 -110.25
C THR A 89 -8.42 41.71 -109.08
N LYS A 90 -8.98 42.91 -109.27
CA LYS A 90 -9.12 43.92 -108.22
C LYS A 90 -10.01 43.42 -107.08
N GLY A 91 -11.13 42.75 -107.39
CA GLY A 91 -11.97 42.11 -106.40
C GLY A 91 -11.24 41.01 -105.62
N GLN A 92 -10.46 40.18 -106.30
CA GLN A 92 -9.64 39.14 -105.65
C GLN A 92 -8.56 39.74 -104.73
N ILE A 93 -7.91 40.83 -105.14
CA ILE A 93 -6.93 41.53 -104.31
C ILE A 93 -7.59 42.04 -103.02
N GLN A 94 -8.75 42.70 -103.13
CA GLN A 94 -9.48 43.21 -101.95
C GLN A 94 -9.89 42.09 -101.00
N GLU A 95 -10.33 40.94 -101.52
CA GLU A 95 -10.66 39.77 -100.69
C GLU A 95 -9.42 39.23 -99.95
N LYS A 96 -8.27 39.14 -100.64
CA LYS A 96 -7.02 38.68 -100.03
C LYS A 96 -6.50 39.66 -98.99
N GLU A 97 -6.58 40.97 -99.25
CA GLU A 97 -6.20 42.01 -98.29
C GLU A 97 -7.06 41.92 -97.02
N ALA A 98 -8.38 41.75 -97.16
CA ALA A 98 -9.28 41.55 -96.02
C ALA A 98 -8.91 40.30 -95.21
N LYS A 99 -8.57 39.20 -95.88
CA LYS A 99 -8.16 37.96 -95.22
C LYS A 99 -6.80 38.06 -94.53
N VAL A 100 -5.86 38.82 -95.10
CA VAL A 100 -4.58 39.11 -94.44
C VAL A 100 -4.81 39.93 -93.18
N ALA A 101 -5.66 40.96 -93.22
CA ALA A 101 -5.98 41.76 -92.04
C ALA A 101 -6.63 40.93 -90.92
N ASP A 102 -7.58 40.06 -91.27
CA ASP A 102 -8.22 39.12 -90.33
C ASP A 102 -7.21 38.15 -89.69
N LEU A 103 -6.36 37.52 -90.50
CA LEU A 103 -5.33 36.60 -90.00
C LEU A 103 -4.30 37.29 -89.11
N THR A 104 -3.89 38.51 -89.44
CA THR A 104 -2.98 39.30 -88.59
C THR A 104 -3.61 39.58 -87.23
N SER A 105 -4.88 39.99 -87.19
CA SER A 105 -5.62 40.22 -85.94
C SER A 105 -5.73 38.95 -85.08
N GLN A 106 -6.00 37.80 -85.72
CA GLN A 106 -6.04 36.51 -85.03
C GLN A 106 -4.66 36.12 -84.47
N LEU A 107 -3.58 36.43 -85.19
CA LEU A 107 -2.22 36.15 -84.76
C LEU A 107 -1.86 36.99 -83.52
N ASP A 108 -2.14 38.29 -83.53
CA ASP A 108 -1.91 39.18 -82.38
C ASP A 108 -2.69 38.72 -81.13
N THR A 109 -3.93 38.26 -81.34
CA THR A 109 -4.77 37.70 -80.26
C THR A 109 -4.16 36.42 -79.68
N LEU A 110 -3.70 35.51 -80.54
CA LEU A 110 -3.06 34.26 -80.12
C LEU A 110 -1.72 34.50 -79.41
N GLU A 111 -0.96 35.50 -79.84
CA GLU A 111 0.32 35.88 -79.22
C GLU A 111 0.08 36.42 -77.80
N THR A 112 -0.92 37.30 -77.63
CA THR A 112 -1.34 37.79 -76.30
C THR A 112 -1.80 36.65 -75.40
N ALA A 113 -2.65 35.74 -75.91
CA ALA A 113 -3.13 34.60 -75.14
C ALA A 113 -2.00 33.64 -74.72
N LYS A 114 -0.97 33.50 -75.57
CA LYS A 114 0.22 32.71 -75.26
C LYS A 114 1.04 33.32 -74.12
N GLU A 115 1.22 34.64 -74.11
CA GLU A 115 1.92 35.36 -73.04
C GLU A 115 1.17 35.25 -71.70
N ASP A 116 -0.16 35.38 -71.72
CA ASP A 116 -1.01 35.21 -70.55
C ASP A 116 -0.92 33.78 -70.00
N LEU A 117 -0.99 32.77 -70.87
CA LEU A 117 -0.85 31.36 -70.47
C LEU A 117 0.55 31.08 -69.91
N SER A 118 1.60 31.64 -70.50
CA SER A 118 2.96 31.51 -69.98
C SER A 118 3.06 32.06 -68.56
N SER A 119 2.49 33.25 -68.33
CA SER A 119 2.49 33.88 -67.00
C SER A 119 1.70 33.07 -65.97
N GLN A 120 0.57 32.47 -66.37
CA GLN A 120 -0.20 31.57 -65.51
C GLN A 120 0.58 30.30 -65.16
N VAL A 121 1.32 29.72 -66.10
CA VAL A 121 2.19 28.55 -65.86
C VAL A 121 3.29 28.89 -64.86
N ASP A 122 3.93 30.05 -65.00
CA ASP A 122 4.97 30.49 -64.06
C ASP A 122 4.40 30.70 -62.65
N SER A 123 3.22 31.32 -62.53
CA SER A 123 2.52 31.48 -61.24
C SER A 123 2.18 30.13 -60.60
N LEU A 124 1.63 29.19 -61.37
CA LEU A 124 1.26 27.86 -60.85
C LEU A 124 2.50 27.05 -60.44
N ASN A 125 3.63 27.20 -61.14
CA ASN A 125 4.88 26.57 -60.76
C ASN A 125 5.46 27.16 -59.46
N ALA A 126 5.32 28.47 -59.24
CA ALA A 126 5.70 29.11 -57.99
C ALA A 126 4.82 28.61 -56.82
N GLU A 127 3.50 28.58 -57.01
CA GLU A 127 2.55 28.06 -56.01
C GLU A 127 2.82 26.59 -55.69
N LYS A 128 3.07 25.76 -56.71
CA LYS A 128 3.44 24.35 -56.53
C LYS A 128 4.71 24.19 -55.69
N THR A 129 5.71 25.03 -55.92
CA THR A 129 6.97 25.00 -55.17
C THR A 129 6.75 25.41 -53.72
N ASP A 130 5.94 26.44 -53.47
CA ASP A 130 5.57 26.87 -52.13
C ASP A 130 4.83 25.79 -51.36
N LEU A 131 3.79 25.20 -51.97
CA LEU A 131 3.04 24.08 -51.38
C LEU A 131 3.91 22.86 -51.10
N SER A 132 4.89 22.56 -51.96
CA SER A 132 5.84 21.48 -51.72
C SER A 132 6.71 21.75 -50.48
N ASN A 133 7.19 22.98 -50.31
CA ASN A 133 7.98 23.36 -49.13
C ASN A 133 7.14 23.30 -47.85
N GLN A 134 5.89 23.77 -47.89
CA GLN A 134 4.96 23.68 -46.76
C GLN A 134 4.68 22.21 -46.38
N LEU A 135 4.53 21.33 -47.37
CA LEU A 135 4.34 19.89 -47.14
C LEU A 135 5.56 19.25 -46.46
N ASP A 136 6.77 19.59 -46.91
CA ASP A 136 8.02 19.09 -46.32
C ASP A 136 8.19 19.57 -44.86
N GLU A 137 7.85 20.83 -44.58
CA GLU A 137 7.87 21.39 -43.22
C GLU A 137 6.84 20.73 -42.31
N ALA A 138 5.60 20.57 -42.79
CA ALA A 138 4.55 19.86 -42.05
C ALA A 138 4.93 18.40 -41.75
N THR A 139 5.60 17.73 -42.70
CA THR A 139 6.10 16.36 -42.51
C THR A 139 7.16 16.28 -41.42
N LYS A 140 8.14 17.20 -41.41
CA LYS A 140 9.16 17.27 -40.35
C LYS A 140 8.56 17.54 -38.97
N ASN A 141 7.59 18.45 -38.90
CA ASN A 141 6.90 18.77 -37.65
C ASN A 141 6.11 17.56 -37.12
N LEU A 142 5.48 16.78 -38.02
CA LEU A 142 4.78 15.55 -37.65
C LEU A 142 5.74 14.47 -37.12
N GLU A 143 6.91 14.29 -37.74
CA GLU A 143 7.94 13.36 -37.28
C GLU A 143 8.49 13.74 -35.89
N GLN A 144 8.71 15.04 -35.66
CA GLN A 144 9.13 15.55 -34.35
C GLN A 144 8.06 15.30 -33.28
N ALA A 145 6.80 15.67 -33.56
CA ALA A 145 5.69 15.47 -32.62
C ALA A 145 5.48 13.98 -32.27
N ASN A 146 5.63 13.08 -33.24
CA ASN A 146 5.56 11.64 -33.00
C ASN A 146 6.71 11.14 -32.10
N SER A 147 7.92 11.68 -32.28
CA SER A 147 9.07 11.33 -31.44
C SER A 147 8.89 11.81 -30.00
N GLU A 148 8.38 13.03 -29.81
CA GLU A 148 8.05 13.58 -28.49
C GLU A 148 6.93 12.80 -27.79
N LEU A 149 5.90 12.39 -28.55
CA LEU A 149 4.80 11.56 -28.05
C LEU A 149 5.31 10.20 -27.55
N GLU A 150 6.19 9.54 -28.30
CA GLU A 150 6.75 8.25 -27.91
C GLU A 150 7.64 8.39 -26.66
N SER A 151 8.45 9.46 -26.57
CA SER A 151 9.24 9.76 -25.36
C SER A 151 8.34 9.93 -24.14
N THR A 152 7.28 10.75 -24.26
CA THR A 152 6.32 11.01 -23.18
C THR A 152 5.61 9.73 -22.73
N LYS A 153 5.28 8.84 -23.68
CA LYS A 153 4.63 7.55 -23.39
C LYS A 153 5.56 6.61 -22.61
N ASN A 154 6.84 6.59 -22.95
CA ASN A 154 7.85 5.82 -22.23
C ASN A 154 8.05 6.36 -20.80
N GLU A 155 8.13 7.68 -20.63
CA GLU A 155 8.18 8.31 -19.30
C GLU A 155 6.94 7.98 -18.46
N LEU A 156 5.75 8.08 -19.05
CA LEU A 156 4.50 7.74 -18.36
C LEU A 156 4.49 6.28 -17.88
N THR A 157 4.99 5.36 -18.71
CA THR A 157 5.09 3.94 -18.35
C THR A 157 6.06 3.75 -17.20
N SER A 158 7.25 4.37 -17.24
CA SER A 158 8.24 4.31 -16.17
C SER A 158 7.73 4.88 -14.84
N ILE A 159 6.96 5.97 -14.88
CA ILE A 159 6.35 6.57 -13.69
C ILE A 159 5.27 5.65 -13.12
N LYS A 160 4.47 5.02 -13.98
CA LYS A 160 3.43 4.08 -13.57
C LYS A 160 4.03 2.86 -12.86
N ASP A 161 5.10 2.30 -13.41
CA ASP A 161 5.80 1.16 -12.81
C ASP A 161 6.39 1.55 -11.45
N SER A 162 7.07 2.70 -11.38
CA SER A 162 7.64 3.23 -10.12
C SER A 162 6.56 3.48 -9.06
N SER A 163 5.38 3.94 -9.47
CA SER A 163 4.22 4.14 -8.58
C SER A 163 3.71 2.80 -8.03
N GLY A 164 3.62 1.77 -8.87
CA GLY A 164 3.25 0.41 -8.44
C GLY A 164 4.24 -0.20 -7.45
N ASP A 165 5.53 0.03 -7.67
CA ASP A 165 6.59 -0.40 -6.75
C ASP A 165 6.50 0.31 -5.40
N LEU A 166 6.25 1.63 -5.41
CA LEU A 166 6.06 2.42 -4.19
C LEU A 166 4.81 1.98 -3.42
N ASP A 167 3.70 1.71 -4.10
CA ASP A 167 2.48 1.20 -3.45
C ASP A 167 2.74 -0.15 -2.77
N SER A 168 3.44 -1.05 -3.45
CA SER A 168 3.85 -2.35 -2.89
C SER A 168 4.75 -2.19 -1.65
N GLN A 169 5.69 -1.24 -1.67
CA GLN A 169 6.53 -0.92 -0.51
C GLN A 169 5.71 -0.36 0.65
N VAL A 170 4.75 0.52 0.38
CA VAL A 170 3.84 1.07 1.41
C VAL A 170 3.01 -0.05 2.04
N GLN A 171 2.44 -0.97 1.26
CA GLN A 171 1.69 -2.11 1.78
C GLN A 171 2.56 -3.03 2.66
N ASN A 172 3.81 -3.27 2.27
CA ASN A 172 4.76 -4.06 3.05
C ASN A 172 5.09 -3.37 4.39
N LEU A 173 5.41 -2.07 4.35
CA LEU A 173 5.70 -1.28 5.55
C LEU A 173 4.51 -1.25 6.50
N ASN A 174 3.29 -1.06 5.99
CA ASN A 174 2.08 -1.08 6.81
C ASN A 174 1.88 -2.45 7.49
N SER A 175 2.11 -3.55 6.77
CA SER A 175 2.06 -4.90 7.35
C SER A 175 3.10 -5.08 8.45
N LYS A 176 4.32 -4.57 8.24
CA LYS A 176 5.40 -4.61 9.23
C LYS A 176 5.08 -3.78 10.47
N VAL A 177 4.49 -2.59 10.30
CA VAL A 177 4.02 -1.75 11.41
C VAL A 177 2.97 -2.48 12.23
N SER A 178 1.96 -3.07 11.57
CA SER A 178 0.90 -3.83 12.27
C SER A 178 1.45 -5.01 13.07
N ASN A 179 2.43 -5.75 12.51
CA ASN A 179 3.10 -6.83 13.23
C ASN A 179 3.88 -6.32 14.44
N LEU A 180 4.65 -5.23 14.30
CA LEU A 180 5.40 -4.64 15.41
C LEU A 180 4.48 -4.09 16.50
N GLU A 181 3.32 -3.54 16.15
CA GLU A 181 2.30 -3.11 17.12
C GLU A 181 1.72 -4.30 17.91
N ALA A 182 1.49 -5.44 17.24
CA ALA A 182 1.05 -6.67 17.90
C ALA A 182 2.12 -7.22 18.86
N GLU A 183 3.38 -7.31 18.41
CA GLU A 183 4.51 -7.73 19.24
C GLU A 183 4.69 -6.81 20.46
N LEU A 184 4.55 -5.49 20.26
CA LEU A 184 4.63 -4.51 21.35
C LEU A 184 3.50 -4.71 22.38
N SER A 185 2.29 -5.00 21.91
CA SER A 185 1.14 -5.28 22.79
C SER A 185 1.38 -6.56 23.61
N GLU A 186 1.85 -7.63 22.97
CA GLU A 186 2.17 -8.89 23.65
C GLU A 186 3.28 -8.72 24.69
N ALA A 187 4.36 -7.99 24.33
CA ALA A 187 5.43 -7.67 25.27
C ALA A 187 4.92 -6.88 26.48
N LYS A 188 4.04 -5.90 26.28
CA LYS A 188 3.41 -5.15 27.39
C LYS A 188 2.57 -6.04 28.30
N SER A 189 1.77 -6.95 27.73
CA SER A 189 1.00 -7.92 28.53
C SER A 189 1.89 -8.87 29.31
N SER A 190 2.99 -9.33 28.70
CA SER A 190 3.97 -10.19 29.37
C SER A 190 4.66 -9.48 30.55
N ILE A 191 5.06 -8.21 30.36
CA ILE A 191 5.61 -7.38 31.45
C ILE A 191 4.60 -7.25 32.59
N ALA A 192 3.35 -6.90 32.30
CA ALA A 192 2.32 -6.77 33.33
C ALA A 192 2.09 -8.07 34.13
N ALA A 193 2.11 -9.23 33.46
CA ALA A 193 1.99 -10.53 34.12
C ALA A 193 3.21 -10.86 35.00
N LYS A 194 4.41 -10.49 34.54
CA LYS A 194 5.65 -10.64 35.33
C LYS A 194 5.64 -9.73 36.55
N ASP A 195 5.18 -8.49 36.43
CA ASP A 195 5.06 -7.55 37.55
C ASP A 195 4.09 -8.08 38.62
N GLN A 196 2.94 -8.63 38.23
CA GLN A 196 2.01 -9.28 39.17
C GLN A 196 2.64 -10.48 39.88
N THR A 197 3.40 -11.30 39.14
CA THR A 197 4.12 -12.44 39.72
C THR A 197 5.18 -11.98 40.72
N LEU A 198 5.90 -10.90 40.40
CA LEU A 198 6.92 -10.31 41.26
C LEU A 198 6.29 -9.79 42.55
N GLN A 199 5.18 -9.05 42.46
CA GLN A 199 4.43 -8.58 43.63
C GLN A 199 3.98 -9.74 44.53
N SER A 200 3.41 -10.80 43.96
CA SER A 200 3.01 -11.99 44.73
C SER A 200 4.20 -12.67 45.43
N LYS A 201 5.36 -12.72 44.76
CA LYS A 201 6.59 -13.25 45.37
C LYS A 201 7.14 -12.36 46.48
N GLU A 202 7.04 -11.04 46.36
CA GLU A 202 7.40 -10.11 47.44
C GLU A 202 6.50 -10.28 48.67
N GLU A 203 5.20 -10.47 48.48
CA GLU A 203 4.24 -10.76 49.55
C GLU A 203 4.56 -12.10 50.24
N GLU A 204 4.86 -13.15 49.47
CA GLU A 204 5.29 -14.45 49.98
C GLU A 204 6.59 -14.34 50.80
N ILE A 205 7.59 -13.61 50.30
CA ILE A 205 8.84 -13.34 51.02
C ILE A 205 8.57 -12.63 52.35
N ASN A 206 7.69 -11.63 52.36
CA ASN A 206 7.35 -10.90 53.58
C ASN A 206 6.63 -11.80 54.60
N SER A 207 5.72 -12.67 54.15
CA SER A 207 5.06 -13.67 54.99
C SER A 207 6.05 -14.64 55.60
N LEU A 208 6.94 -15.22 54.78
CA LEU A 208 7.98 -16.16 55.24
C LEU A 208 8.95 -15.48 56.22
N ARG A 209 9.31 -14.22 56.00
CA ARG A 209 10.13 -13.45 56.96
C ARG A 209 9.44 -13.28 58.31
N ALA A 210 8.14 -13.00 58.33
CA ALA A 210 7.36 -12.90 59.57
C ALA A 210 7.27 -14.26 60.29
N GLU A 211 7.08 -15.34 59.55
CA GLU A 211 7.09 -16.70 60.10
C GLU A 211 8.44 -17.08 60.70
N ILE A 212 9.55 -16.77 60.00
CA ILE A 212 10.91 -16.96 60.52
C ILE A 212 11.11 -16.19 61.83
N GLU A 213 10.65 -14.95 61.93
CA GLU A 213 10.78 -14.16 63.15
C GLU A 213 9.94 -14.75 64.30
N ASN A 214 8.72 -15.23 64.02
CA ASN A 214 7.90 -15.91 65.02
C ASN A 214 8.54 -17.20 65.52
N VAL A 215 9.01 -18.07 64.60
CA VAL A 215 9.70 -19.32 64.96
C VAL A 215 10.95 -19.04 65.77
N LYS A 216 11.69 -17.96 65.45
CA LYS A 216 12.86 -17.54 66.22
C LYS A 216 12.50 -17.08 67.64
N GLN A 217 11.37 -16.38 67.81
CA GLN A 217 10.86 -16.00 69.13
C GLN A 217 10.42 -17.23 69.93
N GLU A 218 9.70 -18.16 69.31
CA GLU A 218 9.31 -19.44 69.92
C GLU A 218 10.54 -20.25 70.35
N ALA A 219 11.57 -20.33 69.51
CA ALA A 219 12.83 -20.99 69.85
C ALA A 219 13.51 -20.33 71.06
N SER A 220 13.56 -19.00 71.11
CA SER A 220 14.13 -18.27 72.26
C SER A 220 13.36 -18.53 73.56
N LEU A 221 12.03 -18.57 73.52
CA LEU A 221 11.20 -18.91 74.68
C LEU A 221 11.43 -20.35 75.12
N SER A 222 11.52 -21.28 74.17
CA SER A 222 11.80 -22.68 74.48
C SER A 222 13.20 -22.87 75.08
N ASP A 223 14.19 -22.12 74.62
CA ASP A 223 15.54 -22.10 75.22
C ASP A 223 15.53 -21.54 76.66
N GLU A 224 14.75 -20.48 76.94
CA GLU A 224 14.55 -19.96 78.30
C GLU A 224 13.85 -20.97 79.22
N GLU A 225 12.80 -21.64 78.72
CA GLU A 225 12.11 -22.72 79.45
C GLU A 225 13.05 -23.88 79.74
N LYS A 226 13.85 -24.30 78.75
CA LYS A 226 14.86 -25.35 78.90
C LYS A 226 15.88 -24.98 79.98
N ALA A 227 16.42 -23.76 79.96
CA ALA A 227 17.35 -23.29 80.99
C ALA A 227 16.71 -23.29 82.40
N ASN A 228 15.43 -22.92 82.52
CA ASN A 228 14.70 -22.99 83.78
C ASN A 228 14.51 -24.44 84.26
N TYR A 229 14.16 -25.36 83.37
CA TYR A 229 14.07 -26.79 83.70
C TYR A 229 15.42 -27.38 84.09
N GLU A 230 16.51 -27.00 83.42
CA GLU A 230 17.88 -27.38 83.79
C GLU A 230 18.26 -26.87 85.18
N SER A 231 17.91 -25.62 85.52
CA SER A 231 18.10 -25.06 86.87
C SER A 231 17.31 -25.84 87.92
N LYS A 232 16.02 -26.13 87.66
CA LYS A 232 15.19 -26.94 88.57
C LYS A 232 15.73 -28.35 88.76
N LEU A 233 16.23 -28.97 87.68
CA LEU A 233 16.89 -30.27 87.74
C LEU A 233 18.13 -30.21 88.63
N ALA A 234 18.95 -29.16 88.52
CA ALA A 234 20.10 -28.95 89.39
C ALA A 234 19.68 -28.79 90.86
N ASP A 235 18.68 -27.96 91.14
CA ASP A 235 18.16 -27.76 92.51
C ASP A 235 17.57 -29.05 93.11
N LEU A 236 16.82 -29.83 92.32
CA LEU A 236 16.28 -31.12 92.75
C LEU A 236 17.39 -32.14 92.99
N ASN A 237 18.42 -32.17 92.13
CA ASN A 237 19.57 -33.04 92.33
C ASN A 237 20.33 -32.66 93.61
N GLN A 238 20.49 -31.37 93.90
CA GLN A 238 21.08 -30.91 95.17
C GLN A 238 20.21 -31.32 96.36
N GLN A 239 18.88 -31.16 96.27
CA GLN A 239 17.96 -31.63 97.33
C GLN A 239 18.05 -33.14 97.54
N ILE A 240 18.18 -33.93 96.47
CA ILE A 240 18.38 -35.38 96.56
C ILE A 240 19.71 -35.68 97.25
N GLU A 241 20.78 -34.96 96.92
CA GLU A 241 22.08 -35.10 97.57
C GLU A 241 22.01 -34.74 99.06
N ASP A 242 21.40 -33.61 99.41
CA ASP A 242 21.19 -33.17 100.79
C ASP A 242 20.34 -34.18 101.57
N LEU A 243 19.26 -34.70 100.96
CA LEU A 243 18.43 -35.76 101.55
C LEU A 243 19.21 -37.07 101.70
N ASN A 244 20.03 -37.46 100.73
CA ASN A 244 20.88 -38.65 100.83
C ASN A 244 21.93 -38.49 101.94
N ASN A 245 22.53 -37.32 102.08
CA ASN A 245 23.45 -37.00 103.18
C ASN A 245 22.73 -37.06 104.53
N ALA A 246 21.55 -36.44 104.63
CA ALA A 246 20.72 -36.50 105.84
C ALA A 246 20.27 -37.92 106.16
N LEU A 247 19.94 -38.72 105.15
CA LEU A 247 19.56 -40.12 105.30
C LEU A 247 20.76 -40.95 105.78
N SER A 248 21.95 -40.72 105.23
CA SER A 248 23.20 -41.30 105.70
C SER A 248 23.55 -40.88 107.13
N GLU A 249 23.30 -39.64 107.53
CA GLU A 249 23.47 -39.18 108.92
C GLU A 249 22.47 -39.87 109.85
N LYS A 250 21.22 -40.05 109.41
CA LYS A 250 20.20 -40.79 110.16
C LYS A 250 20.55 -42.27 110.26
N ASP A 251 21.03 -42.89 109.20
CA ASP A 251 21.50 -44.27 109.19
C ASP A 251 22.69 -44.44 110.15
N ALA A 252 23.66 -43.51 110.13
CA ALA A 252 24.76 -43.50 111.10
C ALA A 252 24.27 -43.31 112.55
N LYS A 253 23.24 -42.48 112.75
CA LYS A 253 22.61 -42.30 114.07
C LYS A 253 21.83 -43.55 114.50
N ILE A 254 21.21 -44.26 113.57
CA ILE A 254 20.56 -45.54 113.82
C ILE A 254 21.63 -46.57 114.20
N GLU A 255 22.74 -46.68 113.47
CA GLU A 255 23.86 -47.56 113.84
C GLU A 255 24.42 -47.21 115.24
N GLU A 256 24.58 -45.91 115.55
CA GLU A 256 25.01 -45.46 116.88
C GLU A 256 24.00 -45.87 117.96
N LEU A 257 22.70 -45.66 117.71
CA LEU A 257 21.64 -46.05 118.64
C LEU A 257 21.50 -47.57 118.76
N GLU A 258 21.72 -48.33 117.68
CA GLU A 258 21.75 -49.79 117.68
C GLU A 258 22.96 -50.30 118.46
N ALA A 259 24.12 -49.66 118.33
CA ALA A 259 25.30 -49.93 119.14
C ALA A 259 25.06 -49.60 120.62
N ASP A 260 24.43 -48.45 120.92
CA ASP A 260 24.00 -48.07 122.26
C ASP A 260 23.00 -49.10 122.82
N VAL A 261 22.03 -49.56 122.02
CA VAL A 261 21.07 -50.59 122.42
C VAL A 261 21.79 -51.92 122.66
N GLN A 262 22.75 -52.31 121.82
CA GLN A 262 23.58 -53.49 122.05
C GLN A 262 24.43 -53.35 123.30
N GLU A 263 25.00 -52.18 123.57
CA GLU A 263 25.77 -51.91 124.78
C GLU A 263 24.85 -51.97 126.00
N LYS A 264 23.66 -51.35 125.93
CA LYS A 264 22.65 -51.44 127.00
C LYS A 264 22.15 -52.86 127.18
N GLN A 265 22.00 -53.64 126.11
CA GLN A 265 21.63 -55.05 126.17
C GLN A 265 22.77 -55.88 126.79
N ALA A 266 24.02 -55.62 126.43
CA ALA A 266 25.18 -56.27 127.04
C ALA A 266 25.35 -55.89 128.52
N ILE A 267 25.06 -54.64 128.88
CA ILE A 267 24.99 -54.19 130.29
C ILE A 267 23.83 -54.88 131.00
N LEU A 268 22.68 -55.03 130.36
CA LEU A 268 21.52 -55.74 130.92
C LEU A 268 21.84 -57.23 131.14
N ASP A 269 22.48 -57.87 130.16
CA ASP A 269 22.93 -59.26 130.22
C ASP A 269 24.02 -59.44 131.29
N ASN A 270 24.94 -58.48 131.43
CA ASN A 270 25.94 -58.46 132.48
C ASN A 270 25.31 -58.21 133.87
N LYS A 271 24.30 -57.35 133.96
CA LYS A 271 23.53 -57.16 135.20
C LYS A 271 22.69 -58.38 135.54
N LEU A 272 22.17 -59.11 134.56
CA LEU A 272 21.54 -60.41 134.74
C LEU A 272 22.56 -61.45 135.23
N ALA A 273 23.78 -61.44 134.68
CA ALA A 273 24.87 -62.29 135.14
C ALA A 273 25.35 -61.94 136.56
N GLU A 274 25.43 -60.65 136.92
CA GLU A 274 25.69 -60.20 138.30
C GLU A 274 24.55 -60.61 139.25
N VAL A 275 23.30 -60.67 138.79
CA VAL A 275 22.18 -61.19 139.59
C VAL A 275 22.32 -62.70 139.77
N GLU A 276 22.67 -63.46 138.73
CA GLU A 276 22.98 -64.89 138.85
C GLU A 276 24.23 -65.15 139.72
N GLU A 277 25.24 -64.29 139.68
CA GLU A 277 26.47 -64.40 140.46
C GLU A 277 26.25 -63.99 141.93
N ILE A 278 25.38 -63.02 142.21
CA ILE A 278 24.92 -62.68 143.57
C ILE A 278 24.01 -63.78 144.15
N GLU A 279 23.23 -64.47 143.31
CA GLU A 279 22.50 -65.67 143.73
C GLU A 279 23.45 -66.85 144.01
N ALA A 280 24.59 -66.93 143.32
CA ALA A 280 25.60 -67.98 143.53
C ALA A 280 26.59 -67.68 144.69
N GLU A 281 26.95 -66.42 144.96
CA GLU A 281 27.81 -66.01 146.08
C GLU A 281 27.07 -66.02 147.44
N LEU A 282 25.74 -66.13 147.44
CA LEU A 282 24.96 -66.37 148.65
C LEU A 282 25.01 -67.83 149.14
N ASP A 283 25.56 -68.76 148.35
CA ASP A 283 25.49 -70.20 148.64
C ASP A 283 26.74 -70.78 149.34
N ASP A 284 27.88 -70.07 149.40
CA ASP A 284 29.19 -70.69 149.76
C ASP A 284 30.02 -70.07 150.93
N LEU A 285 29.41 -69.31 151.85
CA LEU A 285 29.97 -68.96 153.17
C LEU A 285 29.20 -69.67 154.32
N LYS A 286 29.78 -70.74 154.91
CA LYS A 286 29.16 -71.53 156.00
C LYS A 286 30.11 -71.82 157.20
N PRO A 287 29.79 -71.37 158.44
CA PRO A 287 30.45 -71.84 159.69
C PRO A 287 29.45 -72.13 160.89
N PRO A 288 29.84 -72.78 162.03
CA PRO A 288 29.65 -74.20 162.40
C PRO A 288 28.60 -74.52 163.52
N GLU A 289 28.33 -75.81 163.79
CA GLU A 289 27.26 -76.35 164.66
C GLU A 289 27.14 -75.75 166.08
N ILE A 290 26.04 -75.03 166.31
CA ILE A 290 25.43 -74.77 167.63
C ILE A 290 23.91 -74.73 167.43
N GLY A 291 23.17 -75.58 168.15
CA GLY A 291 21.72 -75.70 168.05
C GLY A 291 20.95 -74.64 168.84
N ALA A 292 19.72 -74.38 168.40
CA ALA A 292 18.56 -73.96 169.19
C ALA A 292 17.34 -73.83 168.25
N GLY A 293 16.27 -74.60 168.48
CA GLY A 293 14.92 -74.06 168.74
C GLY A 293 14.39 -73.16 167.63
N GLY A 294 13.58 -73.61 166.67
CA GLY A 294 12.22 -74.14 166.86
C GLY A 294 11.25 -72.98 167.09
N PHE A 295 10.29 -72.70 166.20
CA PHE A 295 9.12 -71.86 166.52
C PHE A 295 7.94 -72.10 165.56
N GLU A 296 6.96 -72.83 166.07
CA GLU A 296 5.55 -72.48 165.91
C GLU A 296 5.31 -71.14 166.61
N SER A 297 4.62 -70.19 165.97
CA SER A 297 3.82 -69.25 166.75
C SER A 297 2.43 -69.15 166.16
N GLU A 298 1.52 -69.89 166.79
CA GLU A 298 0.27 -69.30 167.22
C GLU A 298 0.57 -67.88 167.74
N GLU A 299 0.06 -66.85 167.07
CA GLU A 299 -0.18 -65.60 167.76
C GLU A 299 -1.20 -65.90 168.86
N ARG A 300 -0.67 -66.06 170.08
CA ARG A 300 -1.45 -65.97 171.31
C ARG A 300 -2.00 -64.56 171.40
N VAL A 301 -3.18 -64.41 170.84
CA VAL A 301 -4.05 -63.30 171.16
C VAL A 301 -4.10 -63.20 172.69
N THR A 302 -3.75 -62.03 173.20
CA THR A 302 -3.68 -61.74 174.63
C THR A 302 -4.70 -60.66 174.90
N CYS A 303 -5.60 -60.88 175.85
CA CYS A 303 -6.56 -59.84 176.19
C CYS A 303 -5.80 -58.64 176.78
N PRO A 304 -5.84 -57.46 176.14
CA PRO A 304 -5.05 -56.30 176.54
C PRO A 304 -5.42 -55.74 177.92
N MET A 305 -6.53 -56.18 178.52
CA MET A 305 -7.01 -55.73 179.82
C MET A 305 -6.57 -56.60 181.00
N CYS A 306 -6.51 -57.91 180.86
CA CYS A 306 -6.26 -58.81 182.00
C CYS A 306 -5.14 -59.84 181.76
N GLY A 307 -4.53 -59.82 180.57
CA GLY A 307 -3.42 -60.71 180.24
C GLY A 307 -3.81 -62.17 180.08
N ALA A 308 -5.10 -62.50 180.00
CA ALA A 308 -5.55 -63.86 179.70
C ALA A 308 -5.16 -64.23 178.25
N VAL A 309 -4.63 -65.44 178.08
CA VAL A 309 -4.05 -65.94 176.82
C VAL A 309 -4.72 -67.24 176.37
N GLY A 310 -4.80 -67.45 175.06
CA GLY A 310 -5.24 -68.72 174.48
C GLY A 310 -6.71 -69.05 174.74
N HIS A 311 -6.99 -70.18 175.42
CA HIS A 311 -8.33 -70.77 175.59
C HIS A 311 -9.41 -69.84 176.21
N ASP A 312 -8.97 -68.77 176.87
CA ASP A 312 -9.79 -67.72 177.47
C ASP A 312 -10.23 -66.64 176.47
N ILE A 313 -9.89 -66.78 175.18
CA ILE A 313 -10.27 -65.85 174.12
C ILE A 313 -11.14 -66.59 173.11
N LYS A 314 -12.35 -66.06 172.88
CA LYS A 314 -13.30 -66.60 171.91
C LYS A 314 -13.37 -65.69 170.69
N VAL A 315 -13.19 -66.26 169.51
CA VAL A 315 -13.45 -65.55 168.24
C VAL A 315 -14.94 -65.60 167.93
N VAL A 316 -15.56 -64.46 167.68
CA VAL A 316 -17.00 -64.35 167.37
C VAL A 316 -17.18 -63.48 166.13
N GLU A 317 -18.11 -63.86 165.26
CA GLU A 317 -18.46 -63.06 164.08
C GLU A 317 -19.20 -61.79 164.50
N ASP A 318 -18.68 -60.65 164.08
CA ASP A 318 -19.25 -59.33 164.33
C ASP A 318 -20.36 -59.04 163.31
N LYS A 319 -21.59 -59.41 163.69
CA LYS A 319 -22.79 -59.18 162.87
C LYS A 319 -23.11 -57.70 162.61
N SER A 320 -22.37 -56.75 163.20
CA SER A 320 -22.50 -55.32 162.92
C SER A 320 -21.65 -54.84 161.73
N LYS A 321 -20.70 -55.66 161.25
CA LYS A 321 -19.76 -55.31 160.17
C LYS A 321 -19.76 -56.38 159.07
N VAL A 322 -20.51 -56.14 157.99
CA VAL A 322 -20.47 -56.99 156.78
C VAL A 322 -19.25 -56.59 155.95
N LEU A 323 -18.37 -57.54 155.67
CA LEU A 323 -17.17 -57.33 154.84
C LEU A 323 -17.49 -57.44 153.36
N SER A 324 -18.29 -58.44 152.95
CA SER A 324 -18.74 -58.62 151.57
C SER A 324 -19.90 -59.60 151.48
N TYR A 325 -20.61 -59.59 150.36
CA TYR A 325 -21.62 -60.60 150.01
C TYR A 325 -21.06 -61.50 148.90
N VAL A 326 -21.09 -62.82 149.12
CA VAL A 326 -20.89 -63.81 148.05
C VAL A 326 -22.27 -64.38 147.74
N GLY A 327 -22.94 -63.79 146.75
CA GLY A 327 -24.35 -64.03 146.48
C GLY A 327 -25.27 -63.40 147.55
N HIS A 328 -26.25 -64.14 148.05
CA HIS A 328 -27.23 -63.66 149.03
C HIS A 328 -26.88 -63.93 150.51
N ILE A 329 -25.64 -64.29 150.81
CA ILE A 329 -25.17 -64.56 152.19
C ILE A 329 -24.13 -63.49 152.60
N PRO A 330 -24.37 -62.71 153.67
CA PRO A 330 -23.39 -61.76 154.19
C PRO A 330 -22.24 -62.47 154.91
N MET A 331 -20.99 -62.14 154.56
CA MET A 331 -19.80 -62.48 155.33
C MET A 331 -19.48 -61.35 156.32
N TYR A 332 -19.36 -61.70 157.60
CA TYR A 332 -19.08 -60.76 158.69
C TYR A 332 -17.61 -60.79 159.11
N ALA A 333 -17.09 -59.67 159.61
CA ALA A 333 -15.77 -59.62 160.23
C ALA A 333 -15.71 -60.46 161.52
N LYS A 334 -14.54 -60.93 161.93
CA LYS A 334 -14.34 -61.66 163.19
C LYS A 334 -13.72 -60.74 164.24
N LYS A 335 -14.18 -60.83 165.49
CA LYS A 335 -13.64 -60.13 166.66
C LYS A 335 -13.28 -61.10 167.79
N HIS A 336 -12.47 -60.67 168.76
CA HIS A 336 -12.01 -61.47 169.90
C HIS A 336 -12.64 -60.99 171.21
N VAL A 337 -13.20 -61.92 171.99
CA VAL A 337 -13.82 -61.61 173.30
C VAL A 337 -13.14 -62.42 174.38
N CYS A 338 -12.65 -61.74 175.43
CA CYS A 338 -12.04 -62.39 176.58
C CYS A 338 -13.10 -62.95 177.54
N LYS A 339 -13.06 -64.26 177.81
CA LYS A 339 -13.97 -64.93 178.76
C LYS A 339 -13.73 -64.54 180.21
N LYS A 340 -12.57 -63.99 180.54
CA LYS A 340 -12.16 -63.70 181.93
C LYS A 340 -12.61 -62.32 182.42
N CYS A 341 -12.55 -61.30 181.55
CA CYS A 341 -12.95 -59.93 181.89
C CYS A 341 -14.07 -59.37 181.01
N GLY A 342 -14.48 -60.09 179.96
CA GLY A 342 -15.54 -59.66 179.04
C GLY A 342 -15.11 -58.60 178.02
N TYR A 343 -13.83 -58.24 177.96
CA TYR A 343 -13.34 -57.23 177.02
C TYR A 343 -13.34 -57.75 175.57
N GLU A 344 -13.92 -56.97 174.66
CA GLU A 344 -14.03 -57.27 173.22
C GLU A 344 -13.04 -56.41 172.42
N PHE A 345 -12.27 -57.02 171.50
CA PHE A 345 -11.26 -56.35 170.67
C PHE A 345 -11.06 -57.01 169.30
#